data_AF-A0A518H6B4-F1
#
_entry.id   AF-A0A518H6B4-F1
#
_cell.length_a   1.000
_cell.length_b   1.000
_cell.length_c   1.000
_cell.angle_alpha   90.00
_cell.angle_beta   90.00
_cell.angle_gamma   90.00
#
_symmetry.space_group_name_H-M   'P 1'
#
loop_
_entity.id
_entity.type
_entity.pdbx_description
1 polymer ?
#
loop_
_entity_poly.entity_id
_entity_poly.type
_entity_poly.pdbx_seq_one_letter_code
_entity_poly.pdbx_strand_id
1 'polypeptide(L)'
;MERPIPPEPEPTRWASAHFAGADLADVRRVRRVVRIAGAWADRPGRSIPAPFEDRYDIKAAYHLFDHADATPERLQAGHRGLVAEALRQRGTSLLIEDTTVISYPGRRPVPGLGTVGYSGRGQTGFHLHTVLAARWPGQVRPDAHGRRPALEVLGLADQQSDVRAPLPAGTTRRRPPARKPTDPPKSWERATERVGPAPEGAAVRWVRVCDREADIDEFLRSCQRARHGFVVPAARDRIVMDPATGRPDGSLRRQVAASAALGQFVLQLRSRPGRAARSATLSVSVTPVAPVAPRRLGRGSFPPVPIADSSTSLSRSPASKGESSPPASRCFAWTTSSFIEPVTARPDALANWTVPPSGAMNR
;
A
#
# COMPACT_ATOMS: atom_id res chain seq x y z
N MET A 1 35.86 26.87 -31.07
CA MET A 1 34.71 25.94 -31.01
C MET A 1 34.80 25.21 -29.69
N GLU A 2 33.99 25.56 -28.70
CA GLU A 2 33.87 24.77 -27.47
C GLU A 2 33.25 23.41 -27.83
N ARG A 3 33.91 22.32 -27.45
CA ARG A 3 33.35 20.98 -27.58
C ARG A 3 32.13 20.90 -26.65
N PRO A 4 30.96 20.45 -27.13
CA PRO A 4 29.81 20.27 -26.26
C PRO A 4 30.16 19.26 -25.17
N ILE A 5 29.94 19.65 -23.92
CA ILE A 5 30.10 18.77 -22.76
C ILE A 5 29.10 17.62 -22.94
N PRO A 6 29.55 16.36 -22.94
CA PRO A 6 28.64 15.23 -23.10
C PRO A 6 27.61 15.25 -21.97
N PRO A 7 26.36 14.84 -22.25
CA PRO A 7 25.34 14.76 -21.22
C PRO A 7 25.81 13.86 -20.08
N GLU A 8 25.66 14.31 -18.83
CA GLU A 8 25.94 13.46 -17.67
C GLU A 8 25.23 12.10 -17.79
N PRO A 9 25.85 10.99 -17.35
CA PRO A 9 25.24 9.66 -17.36
C PRO A 9 23.89 9.64 -16.63
N GLU A 10 22.95 8.83 -17.12
CA GLU A 10 21.59 8.73 -16.56
C GLU A 10 21.56 8.46 -15.04
N PRO A 11 22.36 7.52 -14.48
CA PRO A 11 22.40 7.28 -13.04
C PRO A 11 22.87 8.50 -12.23
N THR A 12 23.78 9.30 -12.79
CA THR A 12 24.29 10.52 -12.13
C THR A 12 23.24 11.60 -12.12
N ARG A 13 22.53 11.79 -13.24
CA ARG A 13 21.42 12.74 -13.35
C ARG A 13 20.29 12.39 -12.41
N TRP A 14 19.91 11.11 -12.37
CA TRP A 14 18.90 10.58 -11.45
C TRP A 14 19.29 10.85 -9.98
N ALA A 15 20.54 10.54 -9.61
CA ALA A 15 21.02 10.74 -8.25
C ALA A 15 21.03 12.23 -7.86
N SER A 16 21.50 13.10 -8.75
CA SER A 16 21.47 14.54 -8.54
C SER A 16 20.03 15.04 -8.34
N ALA A 17 19.09 14.62 -9.20
CA ALA A 17 17.70 15.01 -9.09
C ALA A 17 17.10 14.62 -7.73
N HIS A 18 17.30 13.39 -7.27
CA HIS A 18 16.63 12.90 -6.07
C HIS A 18 17.35 13.21 -4.74
N PHE A 19 18.66 13.43 -4.75
CA PHE A 19 19.45 13.57 -3.51
C PHE A 19 20.13 14.93 -3.33
N ALA A 20 20.10 15.84 -4.32
CA ALA A 20 20.64 17.19 -4.14
C ALA A 20 19.88 18.00 -3.07
N GLY A 21 18.61 17.65 -2.82
CA GLY A 21 17.81 18.23 -1.75
C GLY A 21 17.89 17.48 -0.41
N ALA A 22 18.88 16.61 -0.21
CA ALA A 22 19.09 15.98 1.10
C ALA A 22 19.38 17.05 2.17
N ASP A 23 18.68 16.96 3.30
CA ASP A 23 18.80 17.92 4.40
C ASP A 23 20.00 17.58 5.27
N LEU A 24 21.21 17.87 4.78
CA LEU A 24 22.45 17.68 5.53
C LEU A 24 23.10 19.05 5.74
N ALA A 25 23.59 19.30 6.95
CA ALA A 25 24.15 20.60 7.34
C ALA A 25 25.40 21.03 6.52
N ASP A 26 26.02 20.12 5.76
CA ASP A 26 27.21 20.38 4.95
C ASP A 26 26.98 19.95 3.49
N VAL A 27 27.15 20.90 2.56
CA VAL A 27 27.00 20.69 1.11
C VAL A 27 27.93 19.60 0.56
N ARG A 28 29.09 19.38 1.19
CA ARG A 28 30.02 18.31 0.81
C ARG A 28 29.43 16.93 1.10
N ARG A 29 28.62 16.79 2.16
CA ARG A 29 27.90 15.55 2.46
C ARG A 29 26.78 15.32 1.46
N VAL A 30 26.05 16.36 1.07
CA VAL A 30 25.04 16.26 0.00
C VAL A 30 25.67 15.79 -1.31
N ARG A 31 26.78 16.41 -1.75
CA ARG A 31 27.55 15.95 -2.92
C ARG A 31 28.01 14.49 -2.79
N ARG A 32 28.38 14.07 -1.57
CA ARG A 32 28.75 12.68 -1.29
C ARG A 32 27.56 11.72 -1.44
N VAL A 33 26.37 12.07 -0.94
CA VAL A 33 25.15 11.27 -1.11
C VAL A 33 24.86 11.09 -2.60
N VAL A 34 24.89 12.18 -3.39
CA VAL A 34 24.66 12.13 -4.84
C VAL A 34 25.66 11.20 -5.53
N ARG A 35 26.97 11.30 -5.20
CA ARG A 35 27.99 10.40 -5.75
C ARG A 35 27.72 8.94 -5.41
N ILE A 36 27.37 8.64 -4.15
CA ILE A 36 27.10 7.27 -3.70
C ILE A 36 25.85 6.71 -4.38
N ALA A 37 24.77 7.50 -4.43
CA ALA A 37 23.51 7.11 -5.06
C ALA A 37 23.69 6.84 -6.56
N GLY A 38 24.42 7.69 -7.28
CA GLY A 38 24.70 7.49 -8.70
C GLY A 38 25.52 6.22 -8.97
N ALA A 39 26.53 5.97 -8.13
CA ALA A 39 27.37 4.79 -8.23
C ALA A 39 26.58 3.48 -7.95
N TRP A 40 25.61 3.52 -7.03
CA TRP A 40 24.72 2.38 -6.78
C TRP A 40 23.60 2.20 -7.79
N ALA A 41 23.09 3.29 -8.38
CA ALA A 41 22.12 3.22 -9.46
C ALA A 41 22.75 2.60 -10.73
N ASP A 42 24.04 2.87 -10.99
CA ASP A 42 24.80 2.22 -12.06
C ASP A 42 25.00 0.71 -11.81
N ARG A 43 25.18 0.31 -10.55
CA ARG A 43 25.49 -1.08 -10.15
C ARG A 43 24.61 -1.58 -8.99
N PRO A 44 23.30 -1.79 -9.22
CA PRO A 44 22.37 -2.16 -8.16
C PRO A 44 22.72 -3.53 -7.54
N GLY A 45 22.51 -3.65 -6.23
CA GLY A 45 22.71 -4.91 -5.48
C GLY A 45 24.17 -5.23 -5.13
N ARG A 46 25.12 -4.34 -5.42
CA ARG A 46 26.53 -4.50 -5.05
C ARG A 46 26.82 -3.94 -3.65
N SER A 47 27.91 -4.41 -3.03
CA SER A 47 28.34 -3.91 -1.71
C SER A 47 28.84 -2.46 -1.78
N ILE A 48 28.89 -1.76 -0.63
CA ILE A 48 29.42 -0.39 -0.52
C ILE A 48 30.75 -0.18 -1.26
N PRO A 49 31.79 -1.04 -1.16
CA PRO A 49 33.06 -0.79 -1.83
C PRO A 49 33.06 -1.08 -3.34
N ALA A 50 32.16 -1.94 -3.83
CA ALA A 50 32.21 -2.45 -5.19
C ALA A 50 32.07 -1.42 -6.32
N PRO A 51 31.31 -0.31 -6.19
CA PRO A 51 31.22 0.68 -7.24
C PRO A 51 32.31 1.77 -7.17
N PHE A 52 33.20 1.76 -6.16
CA PHE A 52 34.24 2.78 -6.00
C PHE A 52 35.64 2.20 -6.27
N GLU A 53 36.43 2.90 -7.08
CA GLU A 53 37.82 2.53 -7.38
C GLU A 53 38.79 3.05 -6.31
N ASP A 54 38.54 4.24 -5.75
CA ASP A 54 39.39 4.85 -4.74
C ASP A 54 38.97 4.46 -3.31
N ARG A 55 39.96 4.05 -2.51
CA ARG A 55 39.81 3.77 -1.07
C ARG A 55 39.27 4.97 -0.30
N TYR A 56 39.57 6.20 -0.73
CA TYR A 56 39.02 7.42 -0.15
C TYR A 56 37.49 7.46 -0.25
N ASP A 57 36.94 7.11 -1.41
CA ASP A 57 35.49 7.12 -1.64
C ASP A 57 34.76 6.07 -0.81
N ILE A 58 35.36 4.88 -0.69
CA ILE A 58 34.86 3.81 0.16
C ILE A 58 34.79 4.28 1.62
N LYS A 59 35.89 4.82 2.16
CA LYS A 59 35.94 5.32 3.54
C LYS A 59 34.92 6.43 3.76
N ALA A 60 34.81 7.37 2.83
CA ALA A 60 33.87 8.47 2.95
C ALA A 60 32.41 8.01 2.89
N ALA A 61 32.08 6.95 2.14
CA ALA A 61 30.75 6.35 2.17
C ALA A 61 30.43 5.74 3.55
N TYR A 62 31.37 4.99 4.13
CA TYR A 62 31.21 4.47 5.49
C TYR A 62 31.07 5.60 6.53
N HIS A 63 31.93 6.62 6.49
CA HIS A 63 31.84 7.76 7.39
C HIS A 63 30.53 8.55 7.24
N LEU A 64 29.97 8.64 6.03
CA LEU A 64 28.67 9.26 5.82
C LEU A 64 27.57 8.47 6.53
N PHE A 65 27.50 7.15 6.34
CA PHE A 65 26.44 6.33 6.94
C PHE A 65 26.59 6.13 8.45
N ASP A 66 27.78 6.33 9.00
CA ASP A 66 28.04 6.37 10.45
C ASP A 66 27.73 7.75 11.07
N HIS A 67 27.47 8.76 10.24
CA HIS A 67 27.21 10.11 10.71
C HIS A 67 25.79 10.27 11.26
N ALA A 68 25.64 10.84 12.46
CA ALA A 68 24.33 11.00 13.13
C ALA A 68 23.29 11.76 12.29
N ASP A 69 23.72 12.75 11.50
CA ASP A 69 22.86 13.50 10.58
C ASP A 69 22.38 12.71 9.35
N ALA A 70 23.00 11.59 8.99
CA ALA A 70 22.66 10.84 7.78
C ALA A 70 21.48 9.88 8.01
N THR A 71 20.39 10.40 8.60
CA THR A 71 19.17 9.62 8.85
C THR A 71 18.37 9.40 7.57
N PRO A 72 17.53 8.34 7.49
CA PRO A 72 16.64 8.15 6.35
C PRO A 72 15.78 9.39 6.02
N GLU A 73 15.27 10.09 7.04
CA GLU A 73 14.48 11.31 6.86
C GLU A 73 15.25 12.39 6.12
N ARG A 74 16.48 12.66 6.56
CA ARG A 74 17.32 13.73 6.02
C ARG A 74 17.85 13.39 4.63
N LEU A 75 18.23 12.13 4.41
CA LEU A 75 18.67 11.63 3.10
C LEU A 75 17.53 11.64 2.07
N GLN A 76 16.29 11.34 2.47
CA GLN A 76 15.13 11.28 1.56
C GLN A 76 14.40 12.62 1.40
N ALA A 77 14.79 13.68 2.12
CA ALA A 77 14.06 14.95 2.15
C ALA A 77 13.81 15.53 0.74
N GLY A 78 14.86 15.64 -0.08
CA GLY A 78 14.76 16.12 -1.46
C GLY A 78 13.84 15.27 -2.33
N HIS A 79 14.01 13.94 -2.30
CA HIS A 79 13.16 13.01 -3.02
C HIS A 79 11.68 13.15 -2.62
N ARG A 80 11.38 13.21 -1.33
CA ARG A 80 10.00 13.38 -0.83
C ARG A 80 9.40 14.72 -1.26
N GLY A 81 10.21 15.77 -1.33
CA GLY A 81 9.80 17.06 -1.91
C GLY A 81 9.36 16.94 -3.38
N LEU A 82 10.13 16.21 -4.19
CA LEU A 82 9.77 15.94 -5.60
C LEU A 82 8.49 15.13 -5.73
N VAL A 83 8.32 14.09 -4.90
CA VAL A 83 7.11 13.27 -4.88
C VAL A 83 5.90 14.11 -4.46
N ALA A 84 6.05 14.95 -3.43
CA ALA A 84 4.99 15.85 -2.98
C ALA A 84 4.55 16.81 -4.09
N GLU A 85 5.49 17.32 -4.88
CA GLU A 85 5.16 18.18 -6.03
C GLU A 85 4.47 17.41 -7.16
N ALA A 86 4.96 16.22 -7.49
CA ALA A 86 4.31 15.35 -8.48
C ALA A 86 2.87 14.97 -8.06
N LEU A 87 2.64 14.77 -6.76
CA LEU A 87 1.32 14.48 -6.21
C LEU A 87 0.34 15.65 -6.32
N ARG A 88 0.80 16.90 -6.43
CA ARG A 88 -0.06 18.09 -6.65
C ARG A 88 -0.52 18.26 -8.08
N GLN A 89 0.06 17.53 -9.02
CA GLN A 89 -0.37 17.59 -10.42
C GLN A 89 -1.80 17.04 -10.57
N ARG A 90 -2.55 17.61 -11.52
CA ARG A 90 -3.95 17.24 -11.79
C ARG A 90 -4.06 15.75 -12.11
N GLY A 91 -5.13 15.12 -11.62
CA GLY A 91 -5.42 13.70 -11.81
C GLY A 91 -5.54 12.93 -10.50
N THR A 92 -5.53 11.61 -10.62
CA THR A 92 -5.57 10.71 -9.47
C THR A 92 -4.19 10.09 -9.26
N SER A 93 -3.73 10.08 -8.01
CA SER A 93 -2.53 9.39 -7.58
C SER A 93 -2.90 8.29 -6.58
N LEU A 94 -2.29 7.12 -6.76
CA LEU A 94 -2.38 6.01 -5.82
C LEU A 94 -1.24 6.13 -4.81
N LEU A 95 -1.58 6.06 -3.54
CA LEU A 95 -0.65 5.96 -2.42
C LEU A 95 -0.70 4.51 -1.94
N ILE A 96 0.15 3.67 -2.53
CA ILE A 96 0.21 2.23 -2.27
C ILE A 96 1.01 2.02 -0.99
N GLU A 97 0.43 1.31 -0.02
CA GLU A 97 0.99 1.26 1.33
C GLU A 97 1.02 -0.16 1.87
N ASP A 98 2.19 -0.55 2.37
CA ASP A 98 2.44 -1.88 2.93
C ASP A 98 3.60 -1.83 3.93
N THR A 99 3.70 -2.88 4.75
CA THR A 99 4.78 -3.07 5.72
C THR A 99 5.61 -4.30 5.36
N THR A 100 6.89 -4.10 5.08
CA THR A 100 7.84 -5.21 4.92
C THR A 100 8.70 -5.38 6.16
N VAL A 101 9.25 -6.57 6.37
CA VAL A 101 10.19 -6.85 7.46
C VAL A 101 11.59 -6.92 6.90
N ILE A 102 12.49 -6.05 7.37
CA ILE A 102 13.91 -6.14 7.06
C ILE A 102 14.56 -7.04 8.12
N SER A 103 14.95 -8.25 7.71
CA SER A 103 15.50 -9.28 8.58
C SER A 103 17.02 -9.35 8.46
N TYR A 104 17.70 -9.32 9.60
CA TYR A 104 19.13 -9.54 9.74
C TYR A 104 19.34 -10.87 10.49
N PRO A 105 19.45 -11.99 9.75
CA PRO A 105 19.74 -13.28 10.36
C PRO A 105 21.19 -13.29 10.83
N GLY A 106 21.43 -13.40 12.13
CA GLY A 106 22.78 -13.36 12.68
C GLY A 106 22.88 -14.01 14.05
N ARG A 107 24.09 -14.44 14.42
CA ARG A 107 24.40 -14.96 15.76
C ARG A 107 24.76 -13.87 16.76
N ARG A 108 25.14 -12.68 16.28
CA ARG A 108 25.53 -11.53 17.11
C ARG A 108 24.43 -10.46 17.06
N PRO A 109 24.04 -9.86 18.19
CA PRO A 109 23.13 -8.72 18.20
C PRO A 109 23.72 -7.56 17.41
N VAL A 110 22.91 -6.94 16.55
CA VAL A 110 23.23 -5.64 15.93
C VAL A 110 22.51 -4.57 16.77
N PRO A 111 23.24 -3.60 17.36
CA PRO A 111 22.62 -2.52 18.12
C PRO A 111 21.54 -1.79 17.31
N GLY A 112 20.43 -1.44 17.97
CA GLY A 112 19.31 -0.74 17.33
C GLY A 112 18.30 -1.64 16.62
N LEU A 113 18.57 -2.94 16.44
CA LEU A 113 17.59 -3.88 15.91
C LEU A 113 16.69 -4.49 17.00
N GLY A 114 15.44 -4.76 16.63
CA GLY A 114 14.43 -5.37 17.49
C GLY A 114 14.16 -6.82 17.09
N THR A 115 13.23 -7.45 17.81
CA THR A 115 12.81 -8.82 17.48
C THR A 115 11.88 -8.85 16.27
N VAL A 116 12.17 -9.72 15.29
CA VAL A 116 11.27 -9.98 14.15
C VAL A 116 10.78 -11.43 14.19
N GLY A 117 9.46 -11.62 14.11
CA GLY A 117 8.82 -12.94 14.23
C GLY A 117 8.76 -13.49 15.67
N TYR A 118 8.42 -14.77 15.79
CA TYR A 118 8.21 -15.48 17.07
C TYR A 118 9.31 -16.50 17.41
N SER A 119 10.33 -16.63 16.56
CA SER A 119 11.40 -17.60 16.78
C SER A 119 12.47 -17.00 17.68
N GLY A 120 12.64 -17.52 18.90
CA GLY A 120 13.67 -17.12 19.87
C GLY A 120 15.13 -17.39 19.44
N ARG A 121 15.42 -17.52 18.15
CA ARG A 121 16.78 -17.72 17.60
C ARG A 121 17.15 -16.57 16.68
N GLY A 122 17.75 -15.52 17.22
CA GLY A 122 18.62 -14.58 16.48
C GLY A 122 18.04 -13.85 15.26
N GLN A 123 16.71 -13.91 15.03
CA GLN A 123 16.08 -13.14 13.97
C GLN A 123 15.80 -11.74 14.52
N THR A 124 16.71 -10.82 14.19
CA THR A 124 16.62 -9.41 14.54
C THR A 124 16.35 -8.58 13.30
N GLY A 125 15.70 -7.43 13.46
CA GLY A 125 15.32 -6.59 12.34
C GLY A 125 14.37 -5.47 12.74
N PHE A 126 13.69 -4.93 11.75
CA PHE A 126 12.68 -3.89 11.93
C PHE A 126 11.59 -3.99 10.87
N HIS A 127 10.47 -3.33 11.12
CA HIS A 127 9.37 -3.21 10.16
C HIS A 127 9.56 -1.91 9.40
N LEU A 128 9.53 -2.00 8.07
CA LEU A 128 9.64 -0.86 7.17
C LEU A 128 8.27 -0.61 6.55
N HIS A 129 7.59 0.41 7.05
CA HIS A 129 6.31 0.84 6.53
C HIS A 129 6.54 1.86 5.42
N THR A 130 5.97 1.64 4.24
CA THR A 130 6.28 2.43 3.04
C THR A 130 5.00 2.91 2.36
N VAL A 131 4.98 4.18 1.95
CA VAL A 131 3.97 4.75 1.04
C VAL A 131 4.63 5.03 -0.31
N LEU A 132 4.30 4.21 -1.31
CA LEU A 132 4.74 4.36 -2.70
C LEU A 132 3.67 5.13 -3.50
N ALA A 133 4.05 6.27 -4.05
CA ALA A 133 3.18 7.07 -4.91
C ALA A 133 3.29 6.62 -6.37
N ALA A 134 2.14 6.45 -7.02
CA ALA A 134 2.05 6.12 -8.44
C ALA A 134 0.90 6.90 -9.11
N ARG A 135 1.04 7.20 -10.41
CA ARG A 135 -0.03 7.86 -11.17
C ARG A 135 -1.09 6.83 -11.55
N TRP A 136 -2.36 7.19 -11.33
CA TRP A 136 -3.47 6.43 -11.91
C TRP A 136 -3.74 6.91 -13.34
N PRO A 137 -3.59 6.05 -14.37
CA PRO A 137 -3.77 6.43 -15.77
C PRO A 137 -5.24 6.62 -16.17
N GLY A 138 -6.17 6.60 -15.22
CA GLY A 138 -7.61 6.59 -15.49
C GLY A 138 -8.14 5.18 -15.73
N GLN A 139 -9.34 5.09 -16.29
CA GLN A 139 -10.01 3.82 -16.53
C GLN A 139 -9.32 3.06 -17.66
N VAL A 140 -8.61 1.99 -17.33
CA VAL A 140 -7.95 1.15 -18.33
C VAL A 140 -8.61 -0.22 -18.45
N ARG A 141 -8.94 -0.61 -19.68
CA ARG A 141 -9.36 -1.98 -20.00
C ARG A 141 -8.15 -2.90 -19.99
N PRO A 142 -8.21 -4.06 -19.32
CA PRO A 142 -7.16 -5.06 -19.44
C PRO A 142 -6.94 -5.48 -20.91
N ASP A 143 -5.73 -5.88 -21.26
CA ASP A 143 -5.43 -6.48 -22.56
C ASP A 143 -6.15 -7.84 -22.72
N ALA A 144 -6.04 -8.46 -23.89
CA ALA A 144 -6.64 -9.77 -24.17
C ALA A 144 -6.21 -10.89 -23.19
N HIS A 145 -5.12 -10.67 -22.45
CA HIS A 145 -4.58 -11.59 -21.44
C HIS A 145 -4.93 -11.17 -20.00
N GLY A 146 -5.78 -10.15 -19.83
CA GLY A 146 -6.18 -9.63 -18.53
C GLY A 146 -5.12 -8.76 -17.84
N ARG A 147 -4.07 -8.32 -18.56
CA ARG A 147 -3.02 -7.46 -18.00
C ARG A 147 -3.41 -5.99 -18.10
N ARG A 148 -3.17 -5.25 -17.02
CA ARG A 148 -3.30 -3.78 -16.98
C ARG A 148 -1.95 -3.14 -17.34
N PRO A 149 -1.93 -1.90 -17.86
CA PRO A 149 -0.65 -1.22 -18.12
C PRO A 149 0.12 -1.01 -16.81
N ALA A 150 1.43 -0.83 -16.96
CA ALA A 150 2.28 -0.40 -15.86
C ALA A 150 1.82 0.98 -15.35
N LEU A 151 1.96 1.20 -14.05
CA LEU A 151 1.75 2.50 -13.44
C LEU A 151 3.06 3.28 -13.48
N GLU A 152 2.97 4.58 -13.76
CA GLU A 152 4.09 5.49 -13.55
C GLU A 152 4.34 5.62 -12.04
N VAL A 153 5.52 5.23 -11.57
CA VAL A 153 5.92 5.38 -10.18
C VAL A 153 6.47 6.79 -9.98
N LEU A 154 5.84 7.54 -9.09
CA LEU A 154 6.27 8.91 -8.75
C LEU A 154 7.41 8.90 -7.72
N GLY A 155 7.41 7.92 -6.81
CA GLY A 155 8.46 7.72 -5.81
C GLY A 155 7.90 7.39 -4.43
N LEU A 156 8.76 7.44 -3.41
CA LEU A 156 8.41 7.19 -2.01
C LEU A 156 7.87 8.48 -1.38
N ALA A 157 6.59 8.49 -1.04
CA ALA A 157 5.96 9.63 -0.34
C ALA A 157 6.30 9.62 1.16
N ASP A 158 6.40 8.45 1.77
CA ASP A 158 6.86 8.27 3.14
C ASP A 158 7.48 6.89 3.34
N GLN A 159 8.37 6.79 4.32
CA GLN A 159 8.95 5.54 4.77
C GLN A 159 9.35 5.65 6.24
N GLN A 160 8.98 4.65 7.04
CA GLN A 160 9.17 4.62 8.49
C GLN A 160 9.77 3.29 8.93
N SER A 161 10.80 3.35 9.76
CA SER A 161 11.45 2.17 10.37
C SER A 161 10.96 2.01 11.81
N ASP A 162 10.11 1.01 12.05
CA ASP A 162 9.59 0.68 13.37
C ASP A 162 10.30 -0.55 13.95
N VAL A 163 11.04 -0.31 15.04
CA VAL A 163 11.73 -1.34 15.82
C VAL A 163 10.78 -1.83 16.93
N ARG A 164 10.44 -3.12 16.91
CA ARG A 164 9.58 -3.70 17.93
C ARG A 164 10.37 -3.98 19.21
N ALA A 165 9.75 -3.68 20.34
CA ALA A 165 10.25 -4.07 21.65
C ALA A 165 10.43 -5.60 21.74
N PRO A 166 11.42 -6.08 22.52
CA PRO A 166 11.62 -7.51 22.73
C PRO A 166 10.36 -8.19 23.25
N LEU A 167 10.07 -9.38 22.73
CA LEU A 167 9.00 -10.22 23.26
C LEU A 167 9.37 -10.75 24.66
N PRO A 168 8.40 -10.91 25.57
CA PRO A 168 8.63 -11.54 26.87
C PRO A 168 9.27 -12.94 26.73
N ALA A 169 10.09 -13.34 27.71
CA ALA A 169 10.72 -14.66 27.73
C ALA A 169 9.69 -15.79 27.62
N GLY A 170 10.01 -16.84 26.85
CA GLY A 170 9.10 -17.98 26.63
C GLY A 170 7.97 -17.71 25.62
N THR A 171 7.91 -16.53 25.01
CA THR A 171 6.98 -16.26 23.91
C THR A 171 7.32 -17.12 22.70
N THR A 172 6.33 -17.85 22.19
CA THR A 172 6.45 -18.65 20.97
C THR A 172 5.21 -18.48 20.11
N ARG A 173 5.22 -18.99 18.87
CA ARG A 173 4.01 -19.00 18.03
C ARG A 173 2.84 -19.74 18.70
N ARG A 174 3.11 -20.77 19.51
CA ARG A 174 2.09 -21.56 20.24
C ARG A 174 1.70 -20.93 21.57
N ARG A 175 2.57 -20.08 22.13
CA ARG A 175 2.36 -19.33 23.37
C ARG A 175 2.62 -17.84 23.10
N PRO A 176 1.70 -17.14 22.41
CA PRO A 176 1.82 -15.71 22.17
C PRO A 176 1.78 -14.95 23.52
N PRO A 177 2.26 -13.70 23.55
CA PRO A 177 2.23 -12.91 24.78
C PRO A 177 0.77 -12.70 25.23
N ALA A 178 0.54 -12.77 26.55
CA ALA A 178 -0.80 -12.69 27.15
C ALA A 178 -1.52 -11.36 26.85
N ARG A 179 -0.75 -10.29 26.61
CA ARG A 179 -1.24 -9.04 26.03
C ARG A 179 -0.59 -8.87 24.66
N LYS A 180 -1.41 -8.81 23.62
CA LYS A 180 -0.99 -8.19 22.36
C LYS A 180 -0.61 -6.74 22.68
N PRO A 181 0.40 -6.14 22.02
CA PRO A 181 0.63 -4.71 22.11
C PRO A 181 -0.72 -4.00 21.95
N THR A 182 -1.11 -3.25 22.98
CA THR A 182 -2.42 -2.60 23.06
C THR A 182 -2.62 -1.53 21.99
N ASP A 183 -1.52 -1.06 21.41
CA ASP A 183 -1.52 -0.06 20.35
C ASP A 183 -1.46 -0.74 18.97
N PRO A 184 -2.44 -0.50 18.09
CA PRO A 184 -2.30 -0.87 16.68
C PRO A 184 -1.04 -0.20 16.09
N PRO A 185 -0.48 -0.73 14.99
CA PRO A 185 0.63 -0.09 14.32
C PRO A 185 0.23 1.36 13.96
N LYS A 186 0.82 2.33 14.66
CA LYS A 186 0.57 3.77 14.42
C LYS A 186 1.19 4.27 13.12
N SER A 187 1.93 3.40 12.42
CA SER A 187 2.63 3.72 11.17
C SER A 187 1.68 4.22 10.09
N TRP A 188 0.48 3.63 9.97
CA TRP A 188 -0.56 4.00 9.00
C TRP A 188 -1.09 5.43 9.21
N GLU A 189 -1.46 5.76 10.46
CA GLU A 189 -1.93 7.10 10.85
C GLU A 189 -0.79 8.13 10.73
N ARG A 190 0.41 7.79 11.23
CA ARG A 190 1.59 8.64 11.13
C ARG A 190 1.99 8.90 9.68
N ALA A 191 1.85 7.90 8.80
CA ALA A 191 2.09 8.07 7.37
C ALA A 191 1.09 9.05 6.76
N THR A 192 -0.18 9.02 7.19
CA THR A 192 -1.17 10.02 6.79
C THR A 192 -0.76 11.43 7.21
N GLU A 193 -0.33 11.60 8.47
CA GLU A 193 0.15 12.88 8.99
C GLU A 193 1.38 13.40 8.23
N ARG A 194 2.36 12.52 7.96
CA ARG A 194 3.62 12.86 7.28
C ARG A 194 3.45 13.18 5.79
N VAL A 195 2.56 12.46 5.10
CA VAL A 195 2.19 12.77 3.71
C VAL A 195 1.38 14.08 3.65
N GLY A 196 0.59 14.37 4.68
CA GLY A 196 -0.23 15.56 4.75
C GLY A 196 -1.54 15.46 3.97
N PRO A 197 -2.36 16.52 4.00
CA PRO A 197 -3.68 16.49 3.38
C PRO A 197 -3.60 16.67 1.86
N ALA A 198 -4.48 15.99 1.12
CA ALA A 198 -4.64 16.22 -0.30
C ALA A 198 -5.14 17.66 -0.58
N PRO A 199 -4.79 18.27 -1.72
CA PRO A 199 -5.32 19.58 -2.10
C PRO A 199 -6.85 19.63 -2.10
N GLU A 200 -7.41 20.82 -1.90
CA GLU A 200 -8.86 21.01 -2.00
C GLU A 200 -9.33 20.98 -3.46
N GLY A 201 -10.57 20.52 -3.67
CA GLY A 201 -11.19 20.42 -4.99
C GLY A 201 -10.99 19.07 -5.69
N ALA A 202 -11.75 18.84 -6.77
CA ALA A 202 -11.81 17.55 -7.45
C ALA A 202 -10.66 17.31 -8.46
N ALA A 203 -9.83 18.31 -8.74
CA ALA A 203 -8.79 18.26 -9.77
C ALA A 203 -7.61 17.36 -9.40
N VAL A 204 -7.33 17.19 -8.10
CA VAL A 204 -6.25 16.36 -7.57
C VAL A 204 -6.84 15.39 -6.56
N ARG A 205 -6.62 14.09 -6.74
CA ARG A 205 -7.17 13.06 -5.85
C ARG A 205 -6.08 12.10 -5.42
N TRP A 206 -5.94 11.91 -4.11
CA TRP A 206 -5.04 10.91 -3.56
C TRP A 206 -5.85 9.74 -3.02
N VAL A 207 -5.49 8.52 -3.38
CA VAL A 207 -6.21 7.30 -2.98
C VAL A 207 -5.24 6.33 -2.31
N ARG A 208 -5.48 6.01 -1.03
CA ARG A 208 -4.75 4.98 -0.31
C ARG A 208 -5.13 3.60 -0.83
N VAL A 209 -4.15 2.78 -1.19
CA VAL A 209 -4.36 1.40 -1.61
C VAL A 209 -3.59 0.51 -0.67
N CYS A 210 -4.31 -0.20 0.19
CA CYS A 210 -3.74 -0.97 1.29
C CYS A 210 -4.28 -2.39 1.29
N ASP A 211 -3.65 -3.27 2.06
CA ASP A 211 -4.15 -4.61 2.28
C ASP A 211 -5.15 -4.67 3.47
N ARG A 212 -5.46 -5.88 3.93
CA ARG A 212 -6.38 -6.10 5.06
C ARG A 212 -5.85 -5.61 6.40
N GLU A 213 -4.55 -5.46 6.58
CA GLU A 213 -3.99 -4.98 7.85
C GLU A 213 -4.34 -3.52 8.11
N ALA A 214 -4.65 -2.76 7.05
CA ALA A 214 -5.13 -1.39 7.13
C ALA A 214 -6.63 -1.26 7.46
N ASP A 215 -7.37 -2.35 7.69
CA ASP A 215 -8.76 -2.32 8.19
C ASP A 215 -8.81 -1.89 9.67
N ILE A 216 -8.33 -0.67 9.92
CA ILE A 216 -8.16 -0.01 11.21
C ILE A 216 -8.98 1.27 11.15
N ASP A 217 -9.94 1.37 12.06
CA ASP A 217 -10.89 2.48 12.10
C ASP A 217 -10.21 3.86 12.22
N GLU A 218 -9.17 3.96 13.06
CA GLU A 218 -8.42 5.19 13.25
C GLU A 218 -7.71 5.65 11.96
N PHE A 219 -7.15 4.71 11.19
CA PHE A 219 -6.53 4.98 9.89
C PHE A 219 -7.56 5.42 8.83
N LEU A 220 -8.72 4.77 8.76
CA LEU A 220 -9.75 5.17 7.79
C LEU A 220 -10.23 6.60 8.07
N ARG A 221 -10.37 6.98 9.35
CA ARG A 221 -10.70 8.36 9.74
C ARG A 221 -9.56 9.34 9.47
N SER A 222 -8.30 8.96 9.70
CA SER A 222 -7.16 9.83 9.37
C SER A 222 -7.13 10.15 7.88
N CYS A 223 -7.39 9.16 7.02
CA CYS A 223 -7.51 9.34 5.57
C CYS A 223 -8.60 10.37 5.23
N GLN A 224 -9.80 10.24 5.82
CA GLN A 224 -10.90 11.17 5.57
C GLN A 224 -10.57 12.59 6.01
N ARG A 225 -9.99 12.78 7.21
CA ARG A 225 -9.54 14.10 7.68
C ARG A 225 -8.48 14.71 6.77
N ALA A 226 -7.61 13.89 6.21
CA ALA A 226 -6.59 14.29 5.24
C ALA A 226 -7.11 14.41 3.80
N ARG A 227 -8.42 14.20 3.55
CA ARG A 227 -9.05 14.20 2.20
C ARG A 227 -8.47 13.15 1.25
N HIS A 228 -7.98 12.04 1.79
CA HIS A 228 -7.56 10.89 0.99
C HIS A 228 -8.79 10.00 0.76
N GLY A 229 -8.99 9.57 -0.49
CA GLY A 229 -9.80 8.38 -0.76
C GLY A 229 -9.05 7.13 -0.31
N PHE A 230 -9.72 6.00 -0.21
CA PHE A 230 -9.04 4.74 0.12
C PHE A 230 -9.72 3.52 -0.50
N VAL A 231 -8.95 2.45 -0.67
CA VAL A 231 -9.38 1.11 -1.09
C VAL A 231 -8.70 0.13 -0.13
N VAL A 232 -9.44 -0.34 0.86
CA VAL A 232 -8.94 -1.18 1.95
C VAL A 232 -9.81 -2.44 2.06
N PRO A 233 -9.27 -3.63 1.79
CA PRO A 233 -10.01 -4.87 1.98
C PRO A 233 -10.46 -5.05 3.44
N ALA A 234 -11.75 -5.31 3.67
CA ALA A 234 -12.27 -5.47 5.03
C ALA A 234 -11.73 -6.78 5.65
N ALA A 235 -10.99 -6.69 6.75
CA ALA A 235 -10.52 -7.82 7.55
C ALA A 235 -11.61 -8.34 8.50
N ARG A 236 -12.51 -7.47 8.94
CA ARG A 236 -13.56 -7.79 9.91
C ARG A 236 -14.95 -7.58 9.30
N ASP A 237 -15.92 -8.36 9.77
CA ASP A 237 -17.32 -8.10 9.47
C ASP A 237 -17.83 -7.04 10.43
N ARG A 238 -17.75 -5.76 10.01
CA ARG A 238 -18.09 -4.60 10.83
C ARG A 238 -19.59 -4.52 11.02
N ILE A 239 -20.03 -4.08 12.20
CA ILE A 239 -21.42 -3.68 12.41
C ILE A 239 -21.62 -2.34 11.70
N VAL A 240 -22.76 -2.19 11.03
CA VAL A 240 -23.10 -1.00 10.25
C VAL A 240 -24.33 -0.34 10.84
N MET A 241 -24.34 0.99 10.81
CA MET A 241 -25.46 1.81 11.29
C MET A 241 -26.47 1.97 10.16
N ASP A 242 -27.75 1.87 10.51
CA ASP A 242 -28.83 2.38 9.68
C ASP A 242 -28.81 3.91 9.72
N PRO A 243 -28.61 4.59 8.58
CA PRO A 243 -28.57 6.04 8.53
C PRO A 243 -29.92 6.69 8.89
N ALA A 244 -31.05 6.00 8.72
CA ALA A 244 -32.37 6.55 9.04
C ALA A 244 -32.66 6.52 10.54
N THR A 245 -32.31 5.42 11.22
CA THR A 245 -32.59 5.26 12.66
C THR A 245 -31.41 5.61 13.57
N GLY A 246 -30.20 5.72 13.02
CA GLY A 246 -28.97 5.92 13.79
C GLY A 246 -28.66 4.75 14.73
N ARG A 247 -29.18 3.55 14.44
CA ARG A 247 -28.97 2.33 15.23
C ARG A 247 -28.21 1.27 14.43
N PRO A 248 -27.51 0.34 15.08
CA PRO A 248 -26.91 -0.80 14.39
C PRO A 248 -27.95 -1.60 13.59
N ASP A 249 -27.72 -1.80 12.29
CA ASP A 249 -28.52 -2.65 11.41
C ASP A 249 -27.63 -3.66 10.68
N GLY A 250 -27.34 -4.76 11.37
CA GLY A 250 -26.63 -5.90 10.81
C GLY A 250 -25.14 -5.63 10.56
N SER A 251 -24.56 -6.50 9.73
CA SER A 251 -23.14 -6.51 9.41
C SER A 251 -22.87 -6.06 7.99
N LEU A 252 -21.65 -5.60 7.74
CA LEU A 252 -21.16 -5.20 6.42
C LEU A 252 -21.44 -6.30 5.39
N ARG A 253 -21.14 -7.56 5.72
CA ARG A 253 -21.40 -8.69 4.82
C ARG A 253 -22.89 -8.86 4.49
N ARG A 254 -23.78 -8.66 5.47
CA ARG A 254 -25.24 -8.77 5.25
C ARG A 254 -25.73 -7.67 4.32
N GLN A 255 -25.38 -6.41 4.60
CA GLN A 255 -25.84 -5.28 3.79
C GLN A 255 -25.41 -5.42 2.34
N VAL A 256 -24.16 -5.80 2.16
CA VAL A 256 -23.60 -6.03 0.85
C VAL A 256 -24.26 -7.23 0.15
N ALA A 257 -24.42 -8.36 0.83
CA ALA A 257 -25.02 -9.55 0.22
C ALA A 257 -26.48 -9.33 -0.20
N ALA A 258 -27.19 -8.41 0.47
CA ALA A 258 -28.53 -7.97 0.11
C ALA A 258 -28.55 -6.96 -1.04
N SER A 259 -27.41 -6.39 -1.42
CA SER A 259 -27.32 -5.36 -2.46
C SER A 259 -27.33 -5.96 -3.85
N ALA A 260 -28.13 -5.37 -4.75
CA ALA A 260 -28.20 -5.79 -6.14
C ALA A 260 -26.84 -5.76 -6.82
N ALA A 261 -26.55 -6.79 -7.61
CA ALA A 261 -25.35 -6.82 -8.43
C ALA A 261 -25.45 -5.74 -9.52
N LEU A 262 -24.44 -4.89 -9.59
CA LEU A 262 -24.30 -3.83 -10.59
C LEU A 262 -23.66 -4.34 -11.89
N GLY A 263 -22.99 -5.49 -11.84
CA GLY A 263 -22.36 -6.10 -13.01
C GLY A 263 -21.57 -7.36 -12.65
N GLN A 264 -20.99 -7.98 -13.68
CA GLN A 264 -20.16 -9.18 -13.56
C GLN A 264 -18.93 -9.11 -14.45
N PHE A 265 -17.82 -9.69 -13.98
CA PHE A 265 -16.63 -9.87 -14.79
C PHE A 265 -15.98 -11.22 -14.52
N VAL A 266 -15.20 -11.69 -15.48
CA VAL A 266 -14.47 -12.96 -15.38
C VAL A 266 -13.01 -12.67 -15.10
N LEU A 267 -12.49 -13.26 -14.03
CA LEU A 267 -11.07 -13.22 -13.71
C LEU A 267 -10.40 -14.54 -14.10
N GLN A 268 -9.35 -14.45 -14.92
CA GLN A 268 -8.52 -15.60 -15.25
C GLN A 268 -7.50 -15.84 -14.13
N LEU A 269 -7.58 -17.00 -13.49
CA LEU A 269 -6.69 -17.41 -12.41
C LEU A 269 -5.64 -18.37 -12.97
N ARG A 270 -4.36 -17.98 -12.82
CA ARG A 270 -3.23 -18.86 -13.17
C ARG A 270 -3.19 -20.13 -12.32
N SER A 271 -2.56 -21.18 -12.84
CA SER A 271 -2.26 -22.39 -12.08
C SER A 271 -1.32 -22.09 -10.90
N ARG A 272 -1.44 -22.88 -9.84
CA ARG A 272 -0.57 -22.91 -8.65
C ARG A 272 -0.36 -24.37 -8.25
N PRO A 273 0.65 -24.71 -7.43
CA PRO A 273 0.82 -26.07 -6.93
C PRO A 273 -0.50 -26.62 -6.35
N GLY A 274 -0.96 -27.76 -6.86
CA GLY A 274 -2.23 -28.39 -6.46
C GLY A 274 -3.50 -27.70 -6.99
N ARG A 275 -3.42 -26.76 -7.94
CA ARG A 275 -4.58 -26.02 -8.45
C ARG A 275 -4.41 -25.60 -9.91
N ALA A 276 -5.17 -26.21 -10.83
CA ALA A 276 -5.17 -25.85 -12.25
C ALA A 276 -5.62 -24.40 -12.49
N ALA A 277 -5.19 -23.84 -13.64
CA ALA A 277 -5.68 -22.57 -14.12
C ALA A 277 -7.19 -22.65 -14.38
N ARG A 278 -7.92 -21.58 -14.10
CA ARG A 278 -9.38 -21.53 -14.30
C ARG A 278 -9.90 -20.11 -14.36
N SER A 279 -11.13 -19.97 -14.85
CA SER A 279 -11.86 -18.71 -14.80
C SER A 279 -12.72 -18.61 -13.53
N ALA A 280 -12.94 -17.39 -13.05
CA ALA A 280 -13.77 -17.09 -11.89
C ALA A 280 -14.71 -15.92 -12.22
N THR A 281 -16.02 -16.15 -12.21
CA THR A 281 -17.02 -15.09 -12.42
C THR A 281 -17.30 -14.36 -11.13
N LEU A 282 -17.13 -13.04 -11.15
CA LEU A 282 -17.26 -12.14 -10.03
C LEU A 282 -18.44 -11.21 -10.30
N SER A 283 -19.39 -11.14 -9.37
CA SER A 283 -20.42 -10.12 -9.32
C SER A 283 -19.95 -8.93 -8.49
N VAL A 284 -20.31 -7.72 -8.87
CA VAL A 284 -19.94 -6.50 -8.15
C VAL A 284 -21.20 -5.86 -7.59
N SER A 285 -21.22 -5.57 -6.30
CA SER A 285 -22.31 -4.87 -5.63
C SER A 285 -21.72 -3.74 -4.81
N VAL A 286 -22.29 -2.54 -4.90
CA VAL A 286 -21.83 -1.38 -4.14
C VAL A 286 -22.98 -0.86 -3.30
N THR A 287 -22.70 -0.57 -2.02
CA THR A 287 -23.70 -0.02 -1.11
C THR A 287 -23.05 0.95 -0.12
N PRO A 288 -23.63 2.15 0.08
CA PRO A 288 -23.13 3.05 1.11
C PRO A 288 -23.38 2.44 2.49
N VAL A 289 -22.40 2.54 3.39
CA VAL A 289 -22.54 2.07 4.77
C VAL A 289 -21.98 3.09 5.77
N ALA A 290 -22.27 2.90 7.05
CA ALA A 290 -21.68 3.69 8.12
C ALA A 290 -21.21 2.73 9.22
N PRO A 291 -19.94 2.28 9.21
CA PRO A 291 -19.47 1.30 10.19
C PRO A 291 -19.48 1.89 11.60
N VAL A 292 -19.87 1.07 12.58
CA VAL A 292 -19.80 1.44 13.99
C VAL A 292 -18.35 1.50 14.43
N ALA A 293 -17.99 2.60 15.10
CA ALA A 293 -16.69 2.76 15.76
C ALA A 293 -16.46 1.63 16.77
N PRO A 294 -15.30 0.93 16.73
CA PRO A 294 -14.99 -0.05 17.76
C PRO A 294 -14.90 0.63 19.14
N ARG A 295 -15.61 0.10 20.14
CA ARG A 295 -15.46 0.55 21.53
C ARG A 295 -14.09 0.13 22.04
N ARG A 296 -13.24 1.09 22.43
CA ARG A 296 -12.00 0.82 23.16
C ARG A 296 -12.18 1.23 24.61
N LEU A 297 -11.83 0.35 25.54
CA LEU A 297 -11.81 0.68 26.97
C LEU A 297 -10.87 1.88 27.20
N GLY A 298 -11.38 2.95 27.81
CA GLY A 298 -10.61 4.15 28.15
C GLY A 298 -10.47 5.21 27.05
N ARG A 299 -11.00 5.01 25.84
CA ARG A 299 -11.17 6.06 24.82
C ARG A 299 -12.65 6.19 24.53
N GLY A 300 -13.21 7.41 24.64
CA GLY A 300 -14.65 7.66 24.42
C GLY A 300 -15.13 7.13 23.07
N SER A 301 -16.44 6.87 22.95
CA SER A 301 -17.02 6.46 21.66
C SER A 301 -16.94 7.62 20.67
N PHE A 302 -16.25 7.43 19.55
CA PHE A 302 -16.28 8.39 18.45
C PHE A 302 -17.60 8.24 17.67
N PRO A 303 -18.13 9.33 17.07
CA PRO A 303 -19.32 9.24 16.24
C PRO A 303 -19.08 8.29 15.04
N PRO A 304 -20.14 7.61 14.54
CA PRO A 304 -20.08 6.85 13.30
C PRO A 304 -19.65 7.76 12.15
N VAL A 305 -18.86 7.25 11.22
CA VAL A 305 -18.46 8.02 10.04
C VAL A 305 -18.99 7.31 8.79
N PRO A 306 -19.70 8.01 7.89
CA PRO A 306 -20.17 7.42 6.64
C PRO A 306 -18.96 7.02 5.76
N ILE A 307 -18.99 5.78 5.28
CA ILE A 307 -17.98 5.22 4.37
C ILE A 307 -18.75 4.49 3.27
N ALA A 308 -18.55 4.87 2.00
CA ALA A 308 -19.07 4.04 0.92
C ALA A 308 -18.32 2.69 0.94
N ASP A 309 -19.01 1.55 1.00
CA ASP A 309 -18.35 0.24 0.87
C ASP A 309 -18.70 -0.40 -0.48
N SER A 310 -17.67 -0.76 -1.23
CA SER A 310 -17.80 -1.40 -2.54
C SER A 310 -17.41 -2.86 -2.42
N SER A 311 -18.34 -3.77 -2.59
CA SER A 311 -18.02 -5.18 -2.54
C SER A 311 -17.88 -5.82 -3.91
N THR A 312 -17.12 -6.91 -3.93
CA THR A 312 -17.12 -7.83 -5.06
C THR A 312 -17.48 -9.21 -4.53
N SER A 313 -18.69 -9.67 -4.84
CA SER A 313 -19.12 -11.02 -4.49
C SER A 313 -18.72 -12.02 -5.59
N LEU A 314 -17.96 -13.05 -5.24
CA LEU A 314 -17.60 -14.11 -6.19
C LEU A 314 -18.73 -15.14 -6.26
N SER A 315 -19.38 -15.27 -7.43
CA SER A 315 -20.38 -16.30 -7.69
C SER A 315 -19.85 -17.32 -8.68
N ARG A 316 -19.68 -18.57 -8.24
CA ARG A 316 -19.25 -19.70 -9.06
C ARG A 316 -20.38 -20.14 -10.00
N SER A 317 -20.15 -20.13 -11.31
CA SER A 317 -20.90 -20.95 -12.27
C SER A 317 -20.01 -22.12 -12.71
N PRO A 318 -20.50 -23.38 -12.74
CA PRO A 318 -19.71 -24.50 -13.24
C PRO A 318 -19.49 -24.34 -14.74
N ALA A 319 -18.22 -24.29 -15.16
CA ALA A 319 -17.85 -24.36 -16.57
C ALA A 319 -17.42 -25.80 -16.88
N SER A 320 -18.42 -26.69 -17.00
CA SER A 320 -18.44 -27.93 -17.79
C SER A 320 -19.37 -28.97 -17.15
N LYS A 321 -20.19 -29.64 -17.97
CA LYS A 321 -20.90 -30.85 -17.59
C LYS A 321 -19.86 -31.94 -17.35
N GLY A 322 -19.61 -32.32 -16.10
CA GLY A 322 -18.82 -33.54 -15.81
C GLY A 322 -17.99 -33.54 -14.53
N GLU A 323 -17.66 -32.41 -13.93
CA GLU A 323 -16.93 -32.42 -12.66
C GLU A 323 -17.88 -32.47 -11.46
N SER A 324 -17.92 -33.63 -10.78
CA SER A 324 -18.37 -33.78 -9.40
C SER A 324 -17.42 -33.03 -8.46
N SER A 325 -17.46 -31.71 -8.54
CA SER A 325 -16.66 -30.83 -7.69
C SER A 325 -17.26 -30.76 -6.27
N PRO A 326 -16.43 -30.71 -5.22
CA PRO A 326 -16.87 -30.44 -3.84
C PRO A 326 -17.58 -29.07 -3.75
N PRO A 327 -18.38 -28.84 -2.67
CA PRO A 327 -19.32 -27.72 -2.60
C PRO A 327 -18.65 -26.39 -2.93
N ALA A 328 -19.41 -25.54 -3.62
CA ALA A 328 -19.05 -24.20 -4.04
C ALA A 328 -18.21 -23.47 -2.98
N SER A 329 -16.91 -23.31 -3.24
CA SER A 329 -16.06 -22.43 -2.44
C SER A 329 -16.49 -20.98 -2.76
N ARG A 330 -17.47 -20.45 -2.01
CA ARG A 330 -17.82 -19.03 -2.05
C ARG A 330 -16.69 -18.26 -1.36
N CYS A 331 -15.76 -17.70 -2.14
CA CYS A 331 -14.76 -16.78 -1.62
C CYS A 331 -15.25 -15.34 -1.80
N PHE A 332 -15.73 -14.71 -0.74
CA PHE A 332 -16.10 -13.30 -0.79
C PHE A 332 -14.89 -12.39 -0.57
N ALA A 333 -14.69 -11.40 -1.44
CA ALA A 333 -13.71 -10.34 -1.27
C ALA A 333 -14.46 -9.02 -1.01
N TRP A 334 -14.35 -8.51 0.21
CA TRP A 334 -15.01 -7.28 0.62
C TRP A 334 -13.97 -6.17 0.64
N THR A 335 -14.29 -5.03 0.02
CA THR A 335 -13.40 -3.86 0.03
C THR A 335 -14.16 -2.68 0.59
N THR A 336 -13.63 -2.09 1.64
CA THR A 336 -14.10 -0.82 2.17
C THR A 336 -13.41 0.27 1.36
N SER A 337 -14.19 1.15 0.72
CA SER A 337 -13.64 2.10 -0.24
C SER A 337 -14.29 3.47 -0.11
N SER A 338 -13.68 4.40 0.61
CA SER A 338 -14.16 5.78 0.58
C SER A 338 -13.76 6.42 -0.74
N PHE A 339 -14.76 6.77 -1.54
CA PHE A 339 -14.60 7.62 -2.71
C PHE A 339 -15.11 9.03 -2.35
N ILE A 340 -14.32 10.04 -2.71
CA ILE A 340 -14.70 11.46 -2.54
C ILE A 340 -16.00 11.79 -3.30
N GLU A 341 -16.32 11.02 -4.35
CA GLU A 341 -17.65 10.96 -4.98
C GLU A 341 -18.17 9.53 -4.93
N PRO A 342 -19.44 9.28 -4.59
CA PRO A 342 -19.99 7.92 -4.53
C PRO A 342 -19.84 7.21 -5.88
N VAL A 343 -19.50 5.91 -5.86
CA VAL A 343 -19.41 5.08 -7.09
C VAL A 343 -20.71 5.11 -7.88
N THR A 344 -21.85 5.24 -7.18
CA THR A 344 -23.19 5.35 -7.78
C THR A 344 -23.41 6.64 -8.57
N ALA A 345 -22.58 7.67 -8.37
CA ALA A 345 -22.61 8.91 -9.15
C ALA A 345 -21.74 8.87 -10.41
N ARG A 346 -21.14 7.72 -10.76
CA ARG A 346 -20.24 7.54 -11.91
C ARG A 346 -20.76 6.49 -12.90
N PRO A 347 -21.63 6.86 -13.85
CA PRO A 347 -22.18 5.91 -14.84
C PRO A 347 -21.08 5.19 -15.66
N ASP A 348 -19.95 5.84 -15.95
CA ASP A 348 -18.85 5.25 -16.73
C ASP A 348 -18.05 4.16 -15.99
N ALA A 349 -18.08 4.19 -14.65
CA ALA A 349 -17.42 3.18 -13.82
C ALA A 349 -18.14 1.83 -13.91
N LEU A 350 -19.43 1.83 -14.30
CA LEU A 350 -20.27 0.63 -14.46
C LEU A 350 -20.04 -0.07 -15.82
N ALA A 351 -19.66 0.68 -16.86
CA ALA A 351 -19.52 0.19 -18.23
C ALA A 351 -18.41 -0.87 -18.43
N ASN A 352 -17.50 -1.04 -17.46
CA ASN A 352 -16.46 -2.07 -17.49
C ASN A 352 -16.88 -3.42 -16.85
N TRP A 353 -18.04 -3.47 -16.19
CA TRP A 353 -18.55 -4.68 -15.52
C TRP A 353 -19.65 -5.38 -16.32
N THR A 354 -19.85 -4.97 -17.57
CA THR A 354 -20.73 -5.64 -18.52
C THR A 354 -19.85 -6.33 -19.56
N VAL A 355 -19.66 -7.64 -19.41
CA VAL A 355 -19.31 -8.48 -20.55
C VAL A 355 -20.62 -8.67 -21.33
N PRO A 356 -20.70 -8.34 -22.64
CA PRO A 356 -21.89 -8.68 -23.41
C PRO A 356 -22.08 -10.20 -23.36
N PRO A 357 -23.32 -10.70 -23.21
CA PRO A 357 -23.56 -12.13 -23.28
C PRO A 357 -22.95 -12.64 -24.59
N SER A 358 -22.04 -13.62 -24.49
CA SER A 358 -21.51 -14.32 -25.64
C SER A 358 -22.69 -14.77 -26.48
N GLY A 359 -22.81 -14.21 -27.69
CA GLY A 359 -23.86 -14.56 -28.62
C GLY A 359 -23.92 -16.08 -28.74
N ALA A 360 -25.13 -16.61 -28.60
CA ALA A 360 -25.42 -17.96 -29.05
C ALA A 360 -25.02 -18.01 -30.53
N MET A 361 -23.90 -18.67 -30.83
CA MET A 361 -23.66 -19.19 -32.18
C MET A 361 -24.74 -20.25 -32.38
N ASN A 362 -25.83 -19.85 -33.02
CA ASN A 362 -26.74 -20.78 -33.67
C ASN A 362 -25.89 -21.65 -34.60
N ARG A 363 -25.90 -22.96 -34.33
CA ARG A 363 -25.68 -23.96 -35.37
C ARG A 363 -26.97 -24.16 -36.13
#